data_AF-A0A5E7D7H7-F1
#
_entry.id   AF-A0A5E7D7H7-F1
#
_cell.length_a   1.000
_cell.length_b   1.000
_cell.length_c   1.000
_cell.angle_alpha   90.00
_cell.angle_beta   90.00
_cell.angle_gamma   90.00
#
_symmetry.space_group_name_H-M   'P 1'
#
loop_
_entity.id
_entity.type
_entity.pdbx_description
1 polymer ?
#
loop_
_entity_poly.entity_id
_entity_poly.type
_entity_poly.pdbx_seq_one_letter_code
_entity_poly.pdbx_strand_id
1 'polypeptide(L)'
;MKSLVDHLSQYAAYHRDPRNIASHFIGIPLIVVAVAVLLSRPEWSLGGLWISPAVLVALASAWFYLRLEVKLGVLMTVLMGLSVWAGHVLAQQSTMVWLSSGLAMFVIGWVIQFVGHHYEGRKPAFVDDVSGLIVGPLFVVAELAFMLGMRHELKEQIEARAGVVRVNPNSKAAV
;
A
#
# COMPACT_ATOMS: atom_id res chain seq x y z
N MET A 1 -1.76 11.76 17.01
CA MET A 1 -1.95 10.91 15.81
C MET A 1 -3.15 10.01 16.08
N LYS A 2 -3.95 9.73 15.04
CA LYS A 2 -4.94 8.63 15.08
C LYS A 2 -4.20 7.32 15.42
N SER A 3 -4.88 6.40 16.10
CA SER A 3 -4.31 5.08 16.43
C SER A 3 -4.23 4.18 15.19
N LEU A 4 -3.50 3.05 15.30
CA LEU A 4 -3.49 2.01 14.27
C LEU A 4 -4.92 1.58 13.89
N VAL A 5 -5.76 1.35 14.91
CA VAL A 5 -7.15 0.92 14.74
C VAL A 5 -7.95 2.00 14.03
N ASP A 6 -7.80 3.26 14.40
CA ASP A 6 -8.52 4.38 13.76
C ASP A 6 -8.18 4.46 12.26
N HIS A 7 -6.89 4.39 11.91
CA HIS A 7 -6.45 4.43 10.52
C HIS A 7 -6.96 3.23 9.72
N LEU A 8 -6.76 2.01 10.24
CA LEU A 8 -7.15 0.79 9.54
C LEU A 8 -8.68 0.65 9.44
N SER A 9 -9.44 1.03 10.47
CA SER A 9 -10.90 1.02 10.40
C SER A 9 -11.45 2.04 9.41
N GLN A 10 -10.91 3.27 9.39
CA GLN A 10 -11.33 4.29 8.43
C GLN A 10 -11.04 3.82 7.00
N TYR A 11 -9.87 3.23 6.75
CA TYR A 11 -9.52 2.70 5.44
C TYR A 11 -10.39 1.48 5.08
N ALA A 12 -10.54 0.51 5.98
CA ALA A 12 -11.32 -0.70 5.77
C ALA A 12 -12.80 -0.39 5.48
N ALA A 13 -13.35 0.72 5.99
CA ALA A 13 -14.71 1.14 5.66
C ALA A 13 -14.93 1.37 4.15
N TYR A 14 -13.88 1.66 3.39
CA TYR A 14 -13.90 1.79 1.93
C TYR A 14 -13.58 0.49 1.19
N HIS A 15 -13.21 -0.59 1.88
CA HIS A 15 -12.66 -1.81 1.30
C HIS A 15 -13.16 -3.04 2.05
N ARG A 16 -14.44 -3.40 1.87
CA ARG A 16 -15.04 -4.60 2.50
C ARG A 16 -15.41 -5.67 1.50
N ASP A 17 -15.49 -5.38 0.21
CA ASP A 17 -15.69 -6.41 -0.80
C ASP A 17 -14.42 -7.24 -0.95
N PRO A 18 -14.47 -8.58 -0.78
CA PRO A 18 -13.28 -9.43 -0.87
C PRO A 18 -12.60 -9.35 -2.24
N ARG A 19 -13.32 -9.02 -3.32
CA ARG A 19 -12.75 -8.82 -4.66
C ARG A 19 -11.95 -7.54 -4.74
N ASN A 20 -12.39 -6.49 -4.03
CA ASN A 20 -11.64 -5.24 -3.89
C ASN A 20 -10.38 -5.48 -3.04
N ILE A 21 -10.51 -6.16 -1.91
CA ILE A 21 -9.35 -6.51 -1.07
C ILE A 21 -8.33 -7.36 -1.86
N ALA A 22 -8.78 -8.34 -2.64
CA ALA A 22 -7.92 -9.14 -3.51
C ALA A 22 -7.18 -8.30 -4.56
N SER A 23 -7.83 -7.29 -5.15
CA SER A 23 -7.16 -6.41 -6.10
C SER A 23 -6.11 -5.54 -5.40
N HIS A 24 -6.35 -5.12 -4.16
CA HIS A 24 -5.41 -4.36 -3.35
C HIS A 24 -4.15 -5.16 -3.00
N PHE A 25 -4.26 -6.47 -2.76
CA PHE A 25 -3.13 -7.37 -2.56
C PHE A 25 -2.13 -7.40 -3.72
N ILE A 26 -2.55 -7.00 -4.93
CA ILE A 26 -1.68 -6.94 -6.12
C ILE A 26 -1.37 -5.48 -6.47
N GLY A 27 -2.40 -4.64 -6.55
CA GLY A 27 -2.29 -3.26 -7.03
C GLY A 27 -1.45 -2.37 -6.11
N ILE A 28 -1.63 -2.47 -4.79
CA ILE A 28 -0.86 -1.64 -3.85
C ILE A 28 0.64 -1.99 -3.88
N PRO A 29 1.07 -3.26 -3.77
CA PRO A 29 2.49 -3.60 -3.90
C PRO A 29 3.12 -3.11 -5.22
N LEU A 30 2.41 -3.25 -6.35
CA LEU A 30 2.89 -2.73 -7.64
C LEU A 30 3.10 -1.21 -7.60
N ILE A 31 2.15 -0.46 -7.04
CA ILE A 31 2.25 1.00 -6.94
C ILE A 31 3.38 1.42 -5.98
N VAL A 32 3.53 0.75 -4.84
CA VAL A 32 4.60 1.03 -3.87
C VAL A 32 5.97 0.84 -4.53
N VAL A 33 6.19 -0.28 -5.22
CA VAL A 33 7.44 -0.55 -5.94
C VAL A 33 7.62 0.43 -7.09
N ALA A 34 6.58 0.73 -7.86
CA ALA A 34 6.65 1.69 -8.95
C ALA A 34 7.07 3.09 -8.48
N VAL A 35 6.49 3.58 -7.38
CA VAL A 35 6.86 4.86 -6.78
C VAL A 35 8.32 4.82 -6.32
N ALA A 36 8.75 3.74 -5.66
CA ALA A 36 10.15 3.59 -5.25
C ALA A 36 11.10 3.60 -6.47
N VAL A 37 10.77 2.90 -7.56
CA VAL A 37 11.54 2.90 -8.82
C VAL A 37 11.64 4.29 -9.41
N LEU A 38 10.52 4.97 -9.63
CA LEU A 38 10.50 6.28 -10.27
C LEU A 38 11.23 7.32 -9.42
N LEU A 39 11.08 7.26 -8.10
CA LEU A 39 11.76 8.16 -7.18
C LEU A 39 13.22 7.80 -6.90
N SER A 40 13.74 6.68 -7.39
CA SER A 40 15.14 6.29 -7.19
C SER A 40 16.10 6.83 -8.25
N ARG A 41 15.60 7.39 -9.37
CA ARG A 41 16.46 7.87 -10.46
C ARG A 41 17.24 9.15 -10.13
N PRO A 42 16.63 10.19 -9.51
CA PRO A 42 17.42 11.25 -8.92
C PRO A 42 18.14 10.68 -7.71
N GLU A 43 19.45 10.51 -7.80
CA GLU A 43 20.26 9.99 -6.70
C GLU A 43 21.55 10.80 -6.51
N TRP A 44 21.99 10.84 -5.27
CA TRP A 44 23.22 11.50 -4.84
C TRP A 44 24.03 10.53 -3.99
N SER A 45 25.36 10.60 -4.12
CA SER A 45 26.28 9.89 -3.23
C SER A 45 26.65 10.82 -2.08
N LEU A 46 26.29 10.42 -0.85
CA LEU A 46 26.66 11.13 0.37
C LEU A 46 27.38 10.16 1.31
N GLY A 47 28.70 10.34 1.47
CA GLY A 47 29.51 9.48 2.34
C GLY A 47 29.51 8.00 1.92
N GLY A 48 29.37 7.71 0.62
CA GLY A 48 29.28 6.34 0.09
C GLY A 48 27.87 5.73 0.15
N LEU A 49 26.88 6.45 0.67
CA LEU A 49 25.48 6.05 0.66
C LEU A 49 24.76 6.69 -0.52
N TRP A 50 23.90 5.89 -1.17
CA TRP A 50 23.02 6.33 -2.23
C TRP A 50 21.75 6.91 -1.62
N ILE A 51 21.54 8.21 -1.81
CA ILE A 51 20.36 8.91 -1.31
C ILE A 51 19.51 9.31 -2.50
N SER A 52 18.23 8.96 -2.48
CA SER A 52 17.24 9.36 -3.48
C SER A 52 15.96 9.83 -2.78
N PRO A 53 15.05 10.53 -3.48
CA PRO A 53 13.72 10.84 -2.95
C PRO A 53 12.98 9.59 -2.45
N ALA A 54 13.20 8.42 -3.06
CA ALA A 54 12.61 7.16 -2.60
C ALA A 54 13.05 6.79 -1.17
N VAL A 55 14.33 6.99 -0.83
CA VAL A 55 14.85 6.76 0.53
C VAL A 55 14.15 7.67 1.53
N LEU A 56 13.98 8.95 1.21
CA LEU A 56 13.33 9.92 2.09
C LEU A 56 11.86 9.55 2.35
N VAL A 57 11.13 9.18 1.30
CA VAL A 57 9.74 8.72 1.40
C VAL A 57 9.65 7.43 2.22
N ALA A 58 10.55 6.48 2.00
CA ALA A 58 10.60 5.23 2.75
C ALA A 58 10.90 5.46 4.24
N LEU A 59 11.85 6.35 4.59
CA LEU A 59 12.16 6.68 5.98
C LEU A 59 10.99 7.39 6.68
N ALA A 60 10.34 8.35 6.01
CA ALA A 60 9.15 9.01 6.53
C ALA A 60 8.01 8.01 6.76
N SER A 61 7.82 7.07 5.83
CA SER A 61 6.80 6.02 5.93
C SER A 61 7.12 5.03 7.05
N ALA A 62 8.37 4.58 7.16
CA ALA A 62 8.85 3.72 8.24
C ALA A 62 8.63 4.38 9.61
N TRP A 63 9.00 5.66 9.75
CA TRP A 63 8.74 6.42 10.96
C TRP A 63 7.25 6.47 11.30
N PHE A 64 6.39 6.76 10.32
CA PHE A 64 4.94 6.76 10.51
C PHE A 64 4.43 5.39 10.99
N TYR A 65 4.83 4.29 10.35
CA TYR A 65 4.35 2.95 10.72
C TYR A 65 4.86 2.50 12.09
N LEU A 66 6.13 2.77 12.42
CA LEU A 66 6.72 2.47 13.72
C LEU A 66 6.02 3.23 14.86
N ARG A 67 5.54 4.45 14.58
CA ARG A 67 4.74 5.24 15.52
C ARG A 67 3.33 4.72 15.72
N LEU A 68 2.77 3.97 14.76
CA LEU A 68 1.46 3.34 14.89
C LEU A 68 1.55 2.06 15.71
N GLU A 69 2.46 1.15 15.35
CA GLU A 69 2.69 -0.10 16.06
C GLU A 69 4.04 -0.70 15.65
N VAL A 70 4.83 -1.16 16.63
CA VAL A 70 6.23 -1.55 16.41
C VAL A 70 6.35 -2.79 15.52
N LYS A 71 5.55 -3.84 15.72
CA LYS A 71 5.70 -5.11 14.96
C LYS A 71 5.39 -4.91 13.47
N LEU A 72 4.24 -4.31 13.16
CA LEU A 72 3.86 -3.96 11.80
C LEU A 72 4.80 -2.89 11.22
N GLY A 73 5.24 -1.93 12.03
CA GLY A 73 6.18 -0.89 11.61
C GLY A 73 7.54 -1.44 11.18
N VAL A 74 8.09 -2.42 11.91
CA VAL A 74 9.34 -3.10 11.53
C VAL A 74 9.15 -3.85 10.22
N LEU A 75 8.06 -4.62 10.07
CA LEU A 75 7.78 -5.34 8.84
C LEU A 75 7.64 -4.39 7.64
N MET A 76 6.87 -3.32 7.80
CA MET A 76 6.73 -2.30 6.76
C MET A 76 8.06 -1.63 6.42
N THR A 77 8.91 -1.37 7.41
CA THR A 77 10.26 -0.81 7.18
C THR A 77 11.09 -1.73 6.29
N VAL A 78 11.07 -3.04 6.53
CA VAL A 78 11.75 -4.03 5.69
C VAL A 78 11.16 -4.01 4.26
N LEU A 79 9.83 -4.03 4.12
CA LEU A 79 9.17 -4.01 2.81
C LEU A 79 9.45 -2.71 2.02
N MET A 80 9.51 -1.56 2.70
CA MET A 80 9.90 -0.30 2.08
C MET A 80 11.38 -0.33 1.66
N GLY A 81 12.25 -0.87 2.51
CA GLY A 81 13.67 -1.07 2.16
C GLY A 81 13.86 -1.95 0.93
N LEU A 82 13.13 -3.05 0.82
CA LEU A 82 13.14 -3.92 -0.37
C LEU A 82 12.62 -3.20 -1.62
N SER A 83 11.55 -2.41 -1.49
CA SER A 83 11.03 -1.60 -2.60
C SER A 83 12.04 -0.55 -3.07
N VAL A 84 12.71 0.13 -2.15
CA VAL A 84 13.77 1.11 -2.47
C VAL A 84 14.99 0.41 -3.09
N TRP A 85 15.38 -0.75 -2.59
CA TRP A 85 16.46 -1.53 -3.18
C TRP A 85 16.16 -1.93 -4.62
N ALA A 86 14.96 -2.48 -4.89
CA ALA A 86 14.51 -2.78 -6.24
C ALA A 86 14.47 -1.51 -7.12
N GLY A 87 14.04 -0.39 -6.52
CA GLY A 87 14.04 0.93 -7.15
C GLY A 87 15.42 1.38 -7.59
N HIS A 88 16.42 1.26 -6.72
CA HIS A 88 17.81 1.59 -7.02
C HIS A 88 18.37 0.68 -8.12
N VAL A 89 18.13 -0.64 -8.07
CA VAL A 89 18.57 -1.58 -9.12
C VAL A 89 18.03 -1.18 -10.50
N LEU A 90 16.74 -0.82 -10.60
CA LEU A 90 16.14 -0.35 -11.84
C LEU A 90 16.61 1.05 -12.24
N ALA A 91 16.88 1.92 -11.27
CA ALA A 91 17.43 3.25 -11.53
C ALA A 91 18.83 3.21 -12.17
N GLN A 92 19.62 2.15 -11.98
CA GLN A 92 20.91 1.95 -12.65
C GLN A 92 20.80 1.47 -14.11
N GLN A 93 19.60 1.05 -14.56
CA GLN A 93 19.41 0.57 -15.93
C GLN A 93 19.29 1.73 -16.93
N SER A 94 19.14 1.40 -18.21
CA SER A 94 18.84 2.42 -19.23
C SER A 94 17.57 3.21 -18.87
N THR A 95 17.47 4.46 -19.31
CA THR A 95 16.27 5.29 -19.08
C THR A 95 15.01 4.60 -19.56
N MET A 96 15.08 3.86 -20.68
CA MET A 96 13.96 3.11 -21.21
C MET A 96 13.49 2.03 -20.24
N VAL A 97 14.40 1.21 -19.69
CA VAL A 97 14.06 0.13 -18.76
C VAL A 97 13.50 0.69 -17.44
N TRP A 98 14.18 1.68 -16.85
CA TRP A 98 13.73 2.33 -15.62
C TRP A 98 12.33 2.94 -15.78
N LEU A 99 12.13 3.76 -16.82
CA LEU A 99 10.89 4.51 -16.99
C LEU A 99 9.73 3.60 -17.37
N SER A 100 9.96 2.65 -18.30
CA SER A 100 8.91 1.73 -18.74
C SER A 100 8.47 0.78 -17.62
N SER A 101 9.40 0.23 -16.84
CA SER A 101 9.06 -0.64 -15.70
C SER A 101 8.30 0.13 -14.62
N GLY A 102 8.78 1.32 -14.24
CA GLY A 102 8.13 2.18 -13.27
C GLY A 102 6.71 2.58 -13.70
N LEU A 103 6.53 3.10 -14.91
CA LEU A 103 5.20 3.47 -15.42
C LEU A 103 4.29 2.26 -15.59
N ALA A 104 4.78 1.14 -16.10
CA ALA A 104 3.97 -0.05 -16.30
C ALA A 104 3.42 -0.57 -14.98
N MET A 105 4.27 -0.74 -13.96
CA MET A 105 3.82 -1.16 -12.62
C MET A 105 2.83 -0.16 -12.02
N PHE A 106 3.08 1.14 -12.17
CA PHE A 106 2.19 2.19 -11.66
C PHE A 106 0.80 2.12 -12.31
N VAL A 107 0.75 2.10 -13.64
CA VAL A 107 -0.51 2.09 -14.40
C VAL A 107 -1.26 0.79 -14.18
N ILE A 108 -0.59 -0.37 -14.27
CA ILE A 108 -1.22 -1.67 -14.05
C ILE A 108 -1.76 -1.77 -12.62
N GLY A 109 -0.97 -1.37 -11.63
CA GLY A 109 -1.39 -1.38 -10.23
C GLY A 109 -2.64 -0.53 -9.99
N TRP A 110 -2.72 0.66 -10.61
CA TRP A 110 -3.90 1.51 -10.53
C TRP A 110 -5.12 0.93 -11.24
N VAL A 111 -4.95 0.36 -12.44
CA VAL A 111 -6.04 -0.31 -13.16
C VAL A 111 -6.64 -1.42 -12.29
N ILE A 112 -5.81 -2.26 -11.68
CA ILE A 112 -6.25 -3.33 -10.78
C ILE A 112 -7.02 -2.75 -9.56
N GLN A 113 -6.51 -1.69 -8.94
CA GLN A 113 -7.22 -1.03 -7.82
C GLN A 113 -8.57 -0.47 -8.26
N PHE A 114 -8.65 0.23 -9.40
CA PHE A 114 -9.91 0.78 -9.90
C PHE A 114 -10.95 -0.30 -10.22
N VAL A 115 -10.51 -1.45 -10.75
CA VAL A 115 -11.39 -2.62 -10.93
C VAL A 115 -11.92 -3.12 -9.57
N GLY A 116 -11.06 -3.19 -8.55
CA GLY A 116 -11.49 -3.52 -7.19
C GLY A 116 -12.55 -2.56 -6.65
N HIS A 117 -12.30 -1.26 -6.79
CA HIS A 117 -13.22 -0.20 -6.38
C HIS A 117 -14.55 -0.21 -7.14
N HIS A 118 -14.55 -0.68 -8.38
CA HIS A 118 -15.78 -0.93 -9.13
C HIS A 118 -16.66 -1.98 -8.44
N TYR A 119 -16.08 -3.09 -7.95
CA TYR A 119 -16.82 -4.09 -7.17
C TYR A 119 -17.32 -3.55 -5.84
N GLU A 120 -16.51 -2.73 -5.16
CA GLU A 120 -16.93 -2.07 -3.93
C GLU A 120 -18.07 -1.08 -4.15
N GLY A 121 -18.19 -0.49 -5.34
CA GLY A 121 -19.13 0.60 -5.61
C GLY A 121 -18.76 1.91 -4.91
N ARG A 122 -17.49 2.06 -4.52
CA ARG A 122 -16.95 3.24 -3.84
C ARG A 122 -15.69 3.71 -4.56
N LYS A 123 -15.52 5.03 -4.65
CA LYS A 123 -14.27 5.63 -5.12
C LYS A 123 -13.11 5.28 -4.17
N PRO A 124 -11.85 5.33 -4.65
CA PRO A 124 -10.70 5.12 -3.79
C PRO A 124 -10.66 6.09 -2.60
N ALA A 125 -10.28 5.59 -1.42
CA ALA A 125 -10.28 6.36 -0.19
C ALA A 125 -9.39 7.62 -0.26
N PHE A 126 -8.29 7.58 -1.03
CA PHE A 126 -7.40 8.72 -1.17
C PHE A 126 -8.03 9.94 -1.86
N VAL A 127 -9.15 9.75 -2.58
CA VAL A 127 -9.90 10.85 -3.18
C VAL A 127 -10.56 11.72 -2.11
N ASP A 128 -10.93 11.13 -0.97
CA ASP A 128 -11.48 11.87 0.18
C ASP A 128 -10.39 12.28 1.18
N ASP A 129 -9.39 11.42 1.40
CA ASP A 129 -8.33 11.62 2.39
C ASP A 129 -7.01 11.06 1.88
N VAL A 130 -6.07 11.94 1.49
CA VAL A 130 -4.76 11.58 0.93
C VAL A 130 -3.97 10.60 1.83
N SER A 131 -4.23 10.59 3.15
CA SER A 131 -3.60 9.62 4.05
C SER A 131 -3.94 8.16 3.70
N GLY A 132 -5.01 7.92 2.94
CA GLY A 132 -5.31 6.61 2.36
C GLY A 132 -4.17 6.02 1.54
N LEU A 133 -3.30 6.83 0.94
CA LEU A 133 -2.12 6.34 0.19
C LEU A 133 -1.08 5.69 1.10
N ILE A 134 -0.85 6.23 2.30
CA ILE A 134 0.11 5.66 3.26
C ILE A 134 -0.52 4.55 4.10
N VAL A 135 -1.84 4.60 4.33
CA VAL A 135 -2.56 3.57 5.09
C VAL A 135 -2.80 2.29 4.26
N GLY A 136 -3.01 2.40 2.95
CA GLY A 136 -3.26 1.26 2.07
C GLY A 136 -2.21 0.13 2.14
N PRO A 137 -0.90 0.42 2.02
CA PRO A 137 0.15 -0.59 2.18
C PRO A 137 0.09 -1.32 3.52
N LEU A 138 -0.17 -0.59 4.61
CA LEU A 138 -0.31 -1.17 5.95
C LEU A 138 -1.58 -2.03 6.06
N PHE A 139 -2.68 -1.60 5.43
CA PHE A 139 -3.92 -2.37 5.36
C PHE A 139 -3.71 -3.72 4.68
N VAL A 140 -3.00 -3.77 3.55
CA VAL A 140 -2.68 -5.03 2.86
C VAL A 140 -1.88 -5.99 3.75
N VAL A 141 -0.89 -5.48 4.49
CA VAL A 141 -0.12 -6.30 5.43
C VAL A 141 -0.97 -6.77 6.61
N ALA A 142 -1.87 -5.94 7.12
CA ALA A 142 -2.80 -6.32 8.18
C ALA A 142 -3.76 -7.44 7.71
N GLU A 143 -4.37 -7.29 6.52
CA GLU A 143 -5.23 -8.30 5.92
C GLU A 143 -4.46 -9.61 5.66
N LEU A 144 -3.20 -9.55 5.20
CA LEU A 144 -2.36 -10.75 5.07
C LEU A 144 -2.17 -11.44 6.42
N ALA A 145 -1.87 -10.69 7.47
CA ALA A 145 -1.73 -11.24 8.82
C ALA A 145 -3.03 -11.92 9.28
N PHE A 146 -4.19 -11.33 8.97
CA PHE A 146 -5.48 -11.93 9.29
C PHE A 146 -5.72 -13.24 8.54
N MET A 147 -5.38 -13.30 7.25
CA MET A 147 -5.46 -14.52 6.43
C MET A 147 -4.55 -15.63 6.96
N LEU A 148 -3.41 -15.27 7.55
CA LEU A 148 -2.48 -16.20 8.19
C LEU A 148 -2.89 -16.60 9.62
N GLY A 149 -4.08 -16.19 10.09
CA GLY A 149 -4.55 -16.50 11.45
C GLY A 149 -3.78 -15.75 12.53
N MET A 150 -3.25 -14.57 12.22
CA MET A 150 -2.59 -13.69 13.18
C MET A 150 -3.47 -12.47 13.47
N ARG A 151 -3.13 -11.73 14.54
CA ARG A 151 -3.71 -10.40 14.85
C ARG A 151 -5.24 -10.38 15.01
N HIS A 152 -5.84 -11.45 15.55
CA HIS A 152 -7.28 -11.59 15.74
C HIS A 152 -7.92 -10.39 16.47
N GLU A 153 -7.35 -9.93 17.58
CA GLU A 153 -7.87 -8.76 18.31
C GLU A 153 -7.95 -7.49 17.46
N LEU A 154 -6.95 -7.25 16.60
CA LEU A 154 -6.96 -6.11 15.69
C LEU A 154 -8.04 -6.26 14.63
N LYS A 155 -8.23 -7.48 14.10
CA LYS A 155 -9.29 -7.79 13.14
C LYS A 155 -10.67 -7.52 13.76
N GLU A 156 -10.93 -8.03 14.95
CA GLU A 156 -12.19 -7.84 15.67
C GLU A 156 -12.49 -6.35 15.92
N GLN A 157 -11.48 -5.57 16.34
CA GLN A 157 -11.64 -4.13 16.53
C GLN A 157 -11.95 -3.39 15.23
N ILE A 158 -11.35 -3.81 14.10
CA ILE A 158 -11.62 -3.25 12.78
C ILE A 158 -13.02 -3.61 12.30
N GLU A 159 -13.44 -4.86 12.47
CA GLU A 159 -14.79 -5.34 12.09
C GLU A 159 -15.89 -4.70 12.93
N ALA A 160 -15.65 -4.48 14.23
CA ALA A 160 -16.58 -3.77 15.10
C ALA A 160 -16.88 -2.33 14.64
N ARG A 161 -15.93 -1.68 13.94
CA ARG A 161 -16.06 -0.29 13.48
C ARG A 161 -16.48 -0.15 12.02
N ALA A 162 -15.98 -1.04 11.16
CA ALA A 162 -16.16 -0.93 9.71
C ALA A 162 -16.92 -2.11 9.08
N GLY A 163 -17.48 -3.01 9.90
CA GLY A 163 -18.22 -4.20 9.48
C GLY A 163 -17.31 -5.34 9.06
N VAL A 164 -17.89 -6.54 8.92
CA VAL A 164 -17.17 -7.72 8.39
C VAL A 164 -16.94 -7.60 6.88
N VAL A 165 -15.94 -8.32 6.37
CA VAL A 165 -15.72 -8.50 4.92
C VAL A 165 -16.95 -9.18 4.32
N ARG A 166 -17.49 -8.61 3.25
CA ARG A 166 -18.70 -9.08 2.58
C ARG A 166 -18.76 -8.58 1.14
N VAL A 167 -19.33 -9.38 0.26
CA VAL A 167 -19.61 -8.96 -1.12
C VAL A 167 -20.64 -7.83 -1.10
N ASN A 168 -20.40 -6.76 -1.87
CA ASN A 168 -21.39 -5.70 -2.02
C ASN A 168 -22.57 -6.21 -2.87
N PRO A 169 -23.80 -6.30 -2.33
CA PRO A 169 -24.96 -6.81 -3.06
C PRO A 169 -25.39 -5.88 -4.21
N ASN A 170 -25.01 -4.61 -4.17
CA ASN A 170 -25.33 -3.61 -5.19
C ASN A 170 -24.23 -3.48 -6.25
N SER A 171 -23.18 -4.31 -6.18
CA SER A 171 -22.16 -4.40 -7.22
C SER A 171 -22.84 -4.80 -8.53
N LYS A 172 -22.88 -3.89 -9.52
CA LYS A 172 -23.49 -4.13 -10.84
C LYS A 172 -22.85 -5.29 -11.64
N ALA A 173 -21.72 -5.81 -11.17
CA ALA A 173 -21.06 -7.01 -11.69
C ALA A 173 -21.51 -8.33 -11.02
N ALA A 174 -22.57 -8.31 -10.21
CA ALA A 174 -23.21 -9.52 -9.68
C ALA A 174 -24.24 -10.06 -10.68
N VAL A 175 -23.76 -10.54 -11.84
CA VAL A 175 -24.48 -11.44 -12.76
C VAL A 175 -23.47 -12.43 -13.30
#